data_AF-K2E9L4-F1
#
_entry.id   AF-K2E9L4-F1
#
_cell.length_a   1.000
_cell.length_b   1.000
_cell.length_c   1.000
_cell.angle_alpha   90.00
_cell.angle_beta   90.00
_cell.angle_gamma   90.00
#
_symmetry.space_group_name_H-M   'P 1'
#
loop_
_entity.id
_entity.type
_entity.pdbx_description
1 polymer ?
#
loop_
_entity_poly.entity_id
_entity_poly.type
_entity_poly.pdbx_seq_one_letter_code
_entity_poly.pdbx_strand_id
1 'polypeptide(L)'
;MNQTSSNHGFSSPTTIIEPKGIGARTITTFETKIAGRSFKVEIGKMANLANGSALLTYGETVILVTAVATKKPRTGIDFFPLSVEFEEKLYSVGKIPGGFLKREGRPSDRAVLTARLIDRPIRPLFPDGMKNDVQVTATVLSVDQDCSPDTVAMNGASIALGISDIPFKGPAAAVTVGYIDDQFVINPTSEETE
;
A
#
# COMPACT_ATOMS: atom_id res chain seq x y z
N MET A 1 -22.57 30.82 2.10
CA MET A 1 -22.28 29.43 1.68
C MET A 1 -21.30 29.48 0.52
N ASN A 2 -20.01 29.66 0.80
CA ASN A 2 -18.98 29.59 -0.24
C ASN A 2 -18.32 28.23 -0.14
N GLN A 3 -18.67 27.34 -1.07
CA GLN A 3 -17.88 26.14 -1.32
C GLN A 3 -16.58 26.60 -1.99
N THR A 4 -15.48 26.63 -1.23
CA THR A 4 -14.14 26.65 -1.80
C THR A 4 -13.87 25.27 -2.38
N SER A 5 -14.06 25.14 -3.69
CA SER A 5 -13.51 24.04 -4.47
C SER A 5 -11.98 24.15 -4.45
N SER A 6 -11.35 23.52 -3.47
CA SER A 6 -9.89 23.35 -3.47
C SER A 6 -9.53 22.33 -4.53
N ASN A 7 -8.90 22.78 -5.60
CA ASN A 7 -8.26 21.94 -6.60
C ASN A 7 -7.25 20.99 -5.90
N HIS A 8 -7.66 19.77 -5.62
CA HIS A 8 -6.75 18.67 -5.26
C HIS A 8 -6.22 18.02 -6.54
N GLY A 9 -5.49 18.81 -7.34
CA GLY A 9 -4.80 18.30 -8.51
C GLY A 9 -3.55 17.53 -8.06
N PHE A 10 -3.40 16.29 -8.51
CA PHE A 10 -2.10 15.62 -8.47
C PHE A 10 -1.07 16.52 -9.18
N SER A 11 0.11 16.68 -8.58
CA SER A 11 1.22 17.29 -9.32
C SER A 11 1.53 16.43 -10.55
N SER A 12 1.90 17.06 -11.66
CA SER A 12 2.26 16.33 -12.89
C SER A 12 3.33 15.29 -12.57
N PRO A 13 3.19 14.04 -13.06
CA PRO A 13 4.16 13.00 -12.77
C PRO A 13 5.56 13.43 -13.17
N THR A 14 6.48 13.35 -12.22
CA THR A 14 7.89 13.60 -12.50
C THR A 14 8.54 12.27 -12.87
N THR A 15 8.86 12.12 -14.15
CA THR A 15 9.57 10.96 -14.66
C THR A 15 11.07 11.23 -14.61
N ILE A 16 11.79 10.45 -13.80
CA ILE A 16 13.24 10.52 -13.70
C ILE A 16 13.81 9.25 -14.33
N ILE A 17 14.69 9.39 -15.30
CA ILE A 17 15.46 8.30 -15.88
C ILE A 17 16.76 8.22 -15.09
N GLU A 18 16.92 7.24 -14.21
CA GLU A 18 18.17 7.05 -13.47
C GLU A 18 19.14 6.16 -14.26
N PRO A 19 20.35 6.66 -14.62
CA PRO A 19 21.36 5.89 -15.32
C PRO A 19 22.33 5.24 -14.31
N LYS A 20 21.89 4.28 -13.49
CA LYS A 20 22.83 3.46 -12.68
C LYS A 20 22.39 1.99 -12.57
N GLY A 21 23.09 1.12 -13.30
CA GLY A 21 23.20 -0.34 -13.05
C GLY A 21 22.04 -1.21 -13.55
N ILE A 22 22.34 -2.11 -14.50
CA ILE A 22 21.45 -3.11 -15.14
C ILE A 22 20.14 -2.47 -15.68
N GLY A 23 20.26 -1.84 -16.85
CA GLY A 23 19.16 -1.30 -17.65
C GLY A 23 18.74 0.12 -17.23
N ALA A 24 18.43 0.97 -18.21
CA ALA A 24 17.78 2.25 -17.93
C ALA A 24 16.42 1.98 -17.29
N ARG A 25 16.20 2.48 -16.07
CA ARG A 25 14.93 2.33 -15.35
C ARG A 25 14.21 3.67 -15.34
N THR A 26 12.96 3.64 -15.78
CA THR A 26 12.07 4.80 -15.74
C THR A 26 11.37 4.80 -14.39
N ILE A 27 11.70 5.76 -13.54
CA ILE A 27 11.04 5.94 -12.25
C ILE A 27 10.00 7.04 -12.45
N THR A 28 8.73 6.70 -12.23
CA THR A 28 7.65 7.69 -12.26
C THR A 28 7.25 8.00 -10.83
N THR A 29 7.34 9.28 -10.49
CA THR A 29 6.96 9.78 -9.16
C THR A 29 5.69 10.59 -9.26
N PHE A 30 4.71 10.24 -8.44
CA PHE A 30 3.49 11.01 -8.21
C PHE A 30 3.53 11.56 -6.80
N GLU A 31 3.19 12.83 -6.63
CA GLU A 31 3.12 13.47 -5.32
C GLU A 31 1.85 14.31 -5.19
N THR A 32 1.22 14.19 -4.03
CA THR A 32 0.05 14.98 -3.64
C THR A 32 0.07 15.22 -2.13
N LYS A 33 -0.85 16.05 -1.64
CA LYS A 33 -1.06 16.24 -0.20
C LYS A 33 -2.38 15.61 0.22
N ILE A 34 -2.35 14.77 1.25
CA ILE A 34 -3.53 14.15 1.86
C ILE A 34 -3.54 14.54 3.34
N ALA A 35 -4.66 15.10 3.83
CA ALA A 35 -4.79 15.57 5.21
C ALA A 35 -3.60 16.43 5.69
N GLY A 36 -3.14 17.36 4.83
CA GLY A 36 -2.02 18.26 5.12
C GLY A 36 -0.61 17.67 5.00
N ARG A 37 -0.47 16.35 4.83
CA ARG A 37 0.82 15.64 4.76
C ARG A 37 1.17 15.22 3.34
N SER A 38 2.47 15.13 3.01
CA SER A 38 2.89 14.68 1.67
C SER A 38 2.60 13.18 1.50
N PHE A 39 2.01 12.83 0.37
CA PHE A 39 1.76 11.47 -0.09
C PHE A 39 2.44 11.29 -1.44
N LYS A 40 3.49 10.48 -1.47
CA LYS A 40 4.33 10.20 -2.62
C LYS A 40 4.21 8.74 -3.01
N VAL A 41 4.16 8.49 -4.32
CA VAL A 41 4.14 7.15 -4.91
C VAL A 41 5.24 7.07 -5.97
N GLU A 42 6.17 6.14 -5.81
CA GLU A 42 7.25 5.86 -6.76
C GLU A 42 7.01 4.50 -7.41
N ILE A 43 6.92 4.50 -8.75
CA ILE A 43 6.72 3.29 -9.57
C ILE A 43 8.00 3.03 -10.39
N GLY A 44 8.40 1.76 -10.51
CA GLY A 44 9.58 1.34 -11.28
C GLY A 44 10.92 1.40 -10.53
N LYS A 45 10.90 1.86 -9.27
CA LYS A 45 12.09 1.97 -8.41
C LYS A 45 12.52 0.62 -7.81
N MET A 46 11.57 -0.18 -7.34
CA MET A 46 11.82 -1.45 -6.64
C MET A 46 10.88 -2.56 -7.11
N ALA A 47 11.32 -3.82 -6.97
CA ALA A 47 10.53 -5.01 -7.25
C ALA A 47 9.96 -5.11 -8.69
N ASN A 48 10.72 -4.67 -9.69
CA ASN A 48 10.32 -4.65 -11.12
C ASN A 48 10.06 -6.02 -11.76
N LEU A 49 10.23 -7.12 -11.02
CA LEU A 49 9.85 -8.47 -11.46
C LEU A 49 8.42 -8.86 -11.03
N ALA A 50 7.79 -8.08 -10.15
CA ALA A 50 6.39 -8.24 -9.80
C ALA A 50 5.49 -7.78 -10.97
N ASN A 51 4.24 -8.24 -10.99
CA ASN A 51 3.24 -7.76 -11.95
C ASN A 51 2.95 -6.27 -11.74
N GLY A 52 2.91 -5.82 -10.49
CA GLY A 52 2.89 -4.41 -10.12
C GLY A 52 3.63 -4.15 -8.81
N SER A 53 4.31 -3.01 -8.72
CA SER A 53 4.99 -2.57 -7.50
C SER A 53 4.92 -1.06 -7.32
N ALA A 54 4.67 -0.62 -6.09
CA ALA A 54 4.64 0.78 -5.71
C ALA A 54 5.35 0.97 -4.38
N LEU A 55 6.26 1.95 -4.33
CA LEU A 55 6.83 2.42 -3.08
C LEU A 55 6.09 3.69 -2.67
N LEU A 56 5.41 3.64 -1.53
CA LEU A 56 4.60 4.73 -1.01
C LEU A 56 5.31 5.40 0.16
N THR A 57 5.16 6.70 0.25
CA THR A 57 5.63 7.50 1.38
C THR A 57 4.52 8.45 1.79
N TYR A 58 4.10 8.39 3.05
CA TYR A 58 3.13 9.30 3.65
C TYR A 58 3.70 9.86 4.95
N GLY A 59 3.97 11.16 5.00
CA GLY A 59 4.86 11.71 6.04
C GLY A 59 6.24 11.05 5.94
N GLU A 60 6.66 10.38 7.02
CA GLU A 60 7.88 9.53 7.02
C GLU A 60 7.60 8.02 7.04
N THR A 61 6.32 7.61 6.98
CA THR A 61 5.93 6.21 6.83
C THR A 61 6.18 5.76 5.38
N VAL A 62 6.99 4.72 5.21
CA VAL A 62 7.37 4.16 3.91
C VAL A 62 6.95 2.71 3.81
N ILE A 63 6.23 2.36 2.75
CA ILE A 63 5.74 0.99 2.51
C ILE A 63 6.00 0.60 1.06
N LEU A 64 6.58 -0.59 0.87
CA LEU A 64 6.66 -1.22 -0.44
C LEU A 64 5.49 -2.18 -0.59
N VAL A 65 4.67 -2.00 -1.63
CA VAL A 65 3.59 -2.92 -1.95
C VAL A 65 3.85 -3.56 -3.31
N THR A 66 3.74 -4.89 -3.36
CA THR A 66 3.87 -5.68 -4.57
C THR A 66 2.60 -6.50 -4.79
N ALA A 67 2.21 -6.63 -6.06
CA ALA A 67 1.14 -7.51 -6.50
C ALA A 67 1.72 -8.48 -7.54
N VAL A 68 1.45 -9.76 -7.35
CA VAL A 68 1.87 -10.82 -8.28
C VAL A 68 0.71 -11.76 -8.57
N ALA A 69 0.67 -12.30 -9.80
CA ALA A 69 -0.32 -13.29 -10.20
C ALA A 69 0.31 -14.42 -11.01
N THR A 70 -0.23 -15.63 -10.87
CA THR A 70 0.16 -16.74 -11.74
C THR A 70 -0.40 -16.56 -13.15
N LYS A 71 0.37 -16.98 -14.17
CA LYS A 71 -0.07 -16.94 -15.57
C LYS A 71 -1.21 -17.93 -15.87
N LYS A 72 -1.28 -19.04 -15.12
CA LYS A 72 -2.28 -20.09 -15.30
C LYS A 72 -2.97 -20.37 -13.97
N PRO A 73 -4.29 -20.62 -13.97
CA PRO A 73 -5.00 -21.01 -12.77
C PRO A 73 -4.51 -22.36 -12.26
N ARG A 74 -4.57 -22.55 -10.94
CA ARG A 74 -4.23 -23.85 -10.33
C ARG A 74 -5.25 -24.91 -10.74
N THR A 75 -4.80 -26.15 -10.93
CA THR A 75 -5.71 -27.26 -11.26
C THR A 75 -6.50 -27.68 -10.03
N GLY A 76 -7.82 -27.88 -10.19
CA GLY A 76 -8.69 -28.43 -9.15
C GLY A 76 -9.23 -27.43 -8.13
N ILE A 77 -9.06 -26.13 -8.34
CA ILE A 77 -9.67 -25.09 -7.49
C ILE A 77 -10.98 -24.56 -8.09
N ASP A 78 -11.95 -24.34 -7.22
CA ASP A 78 -13.27 -23.79 -7.52
C ASP A 78 -13.46 -22.35 -7.01
N PHE A 79 -12.54 -21.85 -6.18
CA PHE A 79 -12.55 -20.51 -5.62
C PHE A 79 -11.46 -19.60 -6.20
N PHE A 80 -11.50 -18.30 -5.87
CA PHE A 80 -10.47 -17.32 -6.21
C PHE A 80 -9.41 -17.23 -5.09
N PRO A 81 -8.18 -17.74 -5.30
CA PRO A 81 -7.10 -17.71 -4.33
C PRO A 81 -6.40 -16.34 -4.32
N LEU A 82 -6.90 -15.45 -3.47
CA LEU A 82 -6.26 -14.18 -3.11
C LEU A 82 -5.65 -14.29 -1.72
N SER A 83 -4.33 -14.08 -1.64
CA SER A 83 -3.58 -13.92 -0.39
C SER A 83 -3.12 -12.48 -0.24
N VAL A 84 -3.32 -11.93 0.96
CA VAL A 84 -2.81 -10.60 1.31
C VAL A 84 -1.93 -10.75 2.53
N GLU A 85 -0.72 -10.22 2.45
CA GLU A 85 0.27 -10.24 3.51
C GLU A 85 0.66 -8.82 3.86
N PHE A 86 0.66 -8.52 5.15
CA PHE A 86 1.17 -7.27 5.69
C PHE A 86 2.32 -7.61 6.62
N GLU A 87 3.52 -7.11 6.30
CA GLU A 87 4.74 -7.41 7.03
C GLU A 87 5.26 -6.14 7.70
N GLU A 88 5.11 -6.06 9.02
CA GLU A 88 5.72 -5.03 9.85
C GLU A 88 7.14 -5.42 10.21
N LYS A 89 8.13 -4.79 9.57
CA LYS A 89 9.52 -5.04 9.91
C LYS A 89 9.90 -4.28 11.18
N LEU A 90 10.46 -4.92 12.20
CA LEU A 90 10.84 -4.25 13.45
C LEU A 90 11.90 -3.16 13.26
N TYR A 91 12.71 -3.25 12.19
CA TYR A 91 13.60 -2.16 11.82
C TYR A 91 12.86 -0.89 11.39
N SER A 92 11.59 -0.99 10.96
CA SER A 92 10.78 0.17 10.53
C SER A 92 10.51 1.14 11.68
N VAL A 93 10.64 0.67 12.92
CA VAL A 93 10.55 1.46 14.16
C VAL A 93 11.89 1.51 14.91
N GLY A 94 13.00 1.16 14.25
CA GLY A 94 14.34 1.18 14.83
C GLY A 94 14.59 0.12 15.93
N LYS A 95 13.78 -0.95 15.98
CA LYS A 95 13.89 -2.00 17.01
C LYS A 95 14.48 -3.29 16.43
N ILE A 96 15.22 -4.02 17.28
CA ILE A 96 15.73 -5.36 16.96
C ILE A 96 14.76 -6.40 17.55
N PRO A 97 14.41 -7.48 16.82
CA PRO A 97 13.56 -8.54 17.36
C PRO A 97 14.12 -9.13 18.65
N GLY A 98 13.35 -9.08 19.73
CA GLY A 98 13.74 -9.53 21.06
C GLY A 98 13.70 -11.05 21.28
N GLY A 99 13.21 -11.82 20.29
CA GLY A 99 13.15 -13.28 20.38
C GLY A 99 14.52 -13.96 20.25
N PHE A 100 14.61 -15.23 20.67
CA PHE A 100 15.86 -16.01 20.65
C PHE A 100 16.55 -16.03 19.27
N LEU A 101 15.76 -16.15 18.20
CA LEU A 101 16.24 -16.18 16.81
C LEU A 101 16.59 -14.79 16.26
N LYS A 102 16.27 -13.70 16.98
CA LYS A 102 16.42 -12.29 16.54
C LYS A 102 15.88 -12.03 15.13
N ARG A 103 14.83 -12.75 14.76
CA ARG A 103 14.13 -12.67 13.48
C ARG A 103 12.64 -12.51 13.74
N GLU A 104 11.97 -11.85 12.81
CA GLU A 104 10.52 -11.83 12.80
C GLU A 104 9.98 -13.24 12.53
N GLY A 105 8.96 -13.58 13.30
CA GLY A 105 8.34 -14.89 13.27
C GLY A 105 7.01 -14.84 12.55
N ARG A 106 5.97 -15.35 13.22
CA ARG A 106 4.60 -15.33 12.71
C ARG A 106 4.08 -13.89 12.65
N PRO A 107 3.16 -13.58 11.70
CA PRO A 107 2.47 -12.30 11.67
C PRO A 107 1.82 -11.98 13.02
N SER A 108 1.91 -10.71 13.44
CA SER A 108 1.20 -10.21 14.62
C SER A 108 -0.32 -10.15 14.36
N ASP A 109 -1.13 -10.09 15.41
CA ASP A 109 -2.57 -9.91 15.27
C ASP A 109 -2.91 -8.63 14.48
N ARG A 110 -2.15 -7.55 14.75
CA ARG A 110 -2.24 -6.29 14.02
C ARG A 110 -1.96 -6.49 12.53
N ALA A 111 -0.89 -7.20 12.18
CA ALA A 111 -0.56 -7.50 10.79
C ALA A 111 -1.65 -8.32 10.09
N VAL A 112 -2.22 -9.32 10.78
CA VAL A 112 -3.34 -10.12 10.24
C VAL A 112 -4.59 -9.25 10.05
N LEU A 113 -4.90 -8.36 10.99
CA LEU A 113 -6.03 -7.45 10.87
C LEU A 113 -5.84 -6.45 9.72
N THR A 114 -4.65 -5.88 9.55
CA THR A 114 -4.34 -4.98 8.43
C THR A 114 -4.41 -5.71 7.10
N ALA A 115 -3.88 -6.93 7.00
CA ALA A 115 -4.03 -7.76 5.80
C ALA A 115 -5.51 -7.99 5.45
N ARG A 116 -6.36 -8.26 6.45
CA ARG A 116 -7.82 -8.38 6.24
C ARG A 116 -8.48 -7.05 5.86
N LEU A 117 -8.02 -5.93 6.40
CA LEU A 117 -8.51 -4.60 6.00
C LEU A 117 -8.22 -4.31 4.53
N ILE A 118 -7.07 -4.76 4.02
CA ILE A 118 -6.71 -4.65 2.61
C ILE A 118 -7.50 -5.62 1.73
N ASP A 119 -7.63 -6.89 2.14
CA ASP A 119 -8.29 -7.96 1.36
C ASP A 119 -9.78 -7.64 1.10
N ARG A 120 -10.52 -7.23 2.14
CA ARG A 120 -11.97 -6.98 2.06
C ARG A 120 -12.41 -6.07 0.90
N PRO A 121 -11.82 -4.86 0.71
CA PRO A 121 -12.22 -3.96 -0.38
C PRO A 121 -11.71 -4.41 -1.76
N ILE A 122 -10.57 -5.09 -1.87
CA ILE A 122 -10.01 -5.46 -3.18
C ILE A 122 -10.61 -6.76 -3.73
N ARG A 123 -10.98 -7.71 -2.89
CA ARG A 123 -11.52 -9.02 -3.29
C ARG A 123 -12.72 -8.93 -4.26
N PRO A 124 -13.75 -8.10 -4.03
CA PRO A 124 -14.89 -7.99 -4.95
C PRO A 124 -14.57 -7.26 -6.26
N LEU A 125 -13.39 -6.64 -6.39
CA LEU A 125 -13.00 -5.90 -7.59
C LEU A 125 -12.32 -6.80 -8.64
N PHE A 126 -12.04 -8.05 -8.32
CA PHE A 126 -11.57 -9.03 -9.31
C PHE A 126 -12.73 -9.56 -10.17
N PRO A 127 -12.48 -9.90 -11.45
CA PRO A 127 -13.51 -10.49 -12.30
C PRO A 127 -14.05 -11.82 -11.75
N ASP A 128 -15.36 -12.03 -11.93
CA ASP A 128 -15.99 -13.28 -11.56
C ASP A 128 -15.37 -14.46 -12.32
N GLY A 129 -15.15 -15.57 -11.62
CA GLY A 129 -14.56 -16.79 -12.20
C GLY A 129 -13.05 -16.76 -12.38
N MET A 130 -12.36 -15.68 -11.95
CA MET A 130 -10.91 -15.67 -11.87
C MET A 130 -10.41 -16.71 -10.87
N LYS A 131 -9.42 -17.51 -11.28
CA LYS A 131 -8.84 -18.62 -10.49
C LYS A 131 -7.31 -18.61 -10.49
N ASN A 132 -6.71 -17.49 -10.90
CA ASN A 132 -5.28 -17.30 -10.81
C ASN A 132 -4.91 -17.01 -9.36
N ASP A 133 -3.77 -17.53 -8.91
CA ASP A 133 -3.24 -17.23 -7.58
C ASP A 133 -2.73 -15.80 -7.61
N VAL A 134 -3.34 -14.94 -6.80
CA VAL A 134 -2.96 -13.54 -6.63
C VAL A 134 -2.42 -13.35 -5.23
N GLN A 135 -1.25 -12.75 -5.12
CA GLN A 135 -0.64 -12.38 -3.85
C GLN A 135 -0.35 -10.89 -3.84
N VAL A 136 -0.76 -10.22 -2.78
CA VAL A 136 -0.41 -8.84 -2.48
C VAL A 136 0.41 -8.82 -1.19
N THR A 137 1.63 -8.30 -1.25
CA THR A 137 2.50 -8.18 -0.08
C THR A 137 2.78 -6.71 0.17
N ALA A 138 2.42 -6.23 1.36
CA ALA A 138 2.72 -4.89 1.85
C ALA A 138 3.80 -4.97 2.93
N THR A 139 5.01 -4.51 2.62
CA THR A 139 6.15 -4.51 3.53
C THR A 139 6.39 -3.11 4.07
N VAL A 140 6.28 -2.94 5.38
CA VAL A 140 6.54 -1.67 6.06
C VAL A 140 8.04 -1.50 6.23
N LEU A 141 8.59 -0.41 5.69
CA LEU A 141 10.02 -0.11 5.68
C LEU A 141 10.39 0.98 6.70
N SER A 142 9.48 1.92 6.94
CA SER A 142 9.63 3.00 7.92
C SER A 142 8.25 3.35 8.47
N VAL A 143 8.17 3.71 9.75
CA VAL A 143 6.93 4.14 10.41
C VAL A 143 7.16 5.47 11.09
N ASP A 144 6.37 6.44 10.66
CA ASP A 144 6.05 7.67 11.39
C ASP A 144 4.81 7.39 12.26
N GLN A 145 4.89 7.73 13.54
CA GLN A 145 3.81 7.46 14.51
C GLN A 145 2.53 8.22 14.17
N ASP A 146 2.63 9.38 13.50
CA ASP A 146 1.46 10.16 13.10
C ASP A 146 0.85 9.71 11.78
N CYS A 147 1.50 8.78 11.08
CA CYS A 147 1.10 8.31 9.76
C CYS A 147 0.91 6.79 9.78
N SER A 148 -0.31 6.35 10.11
CA SER A 148 -0.62 4.92 10.20
C SER A 148 -0.25 4.16 8.91
N PRO A 149 0.54 3.08 9.02
CA PRO A 149 0.94 2.28 7.87
C PRO A 149 -0.23 1.49 7.26
N ASP A 150 -1.33 1.29 8.00
CA ASP A 150 -2.48 0.51 7.53
C ASP A 150 -3.15 1.18 6.33
N THR A 151 -3.45 2.49 6.47
CA THR A 151 -4.07 3.30 5.42
C THR A 151 -3.16 3.44 4.21
N VAL A 152 -1.85 3.58 4.43
CA VAL A 152 -0.85 3.67 3.35
C VAL A 152 -0.79 2.35 2.57
N ALA A 153 -0.81 1.21 3.26
CA ALA A 153 -0.77 -0.10 2.62
C ALA A 153 -2.06 -0.43 1.85
N MET A 154 -3.23 -0.01 2.34
CA MET A 154 -4.49 -0.15 1.59
C MET A 154 -4.45 0.61 0.26
N ASN A 155 -4.04 1.87 0.29
CA ASN A 155 -3.88 2.66 -0.94
C ASN A 155 -2.78 2.07 -1.84
N GLY A 156 -1.68 1.60 -1.25
CA GLY A 156 -0.59 0.95 -1.97
C GLY A 156 -0.98 -0.35 -2.66
N ALA A 157 -1.80 -1.20 -2.04
CA ALA A 157 -2.33 -2.41 -2.65
C ALA A 157 -3.19 -2.09 -3.87
N SER A 158 -4.07 -1.10 -3.76
CA SER A 158 -4.88 -0.66 -4.89
C SER A 158 -4.01 -0.11 -6.03
N ILE A 159 -2.99 0.70 -5.72
CA ILE A 159 -2.10 1.26 -6.74
C ILE A 159 -1.29 0.14 -7.40
N ALA A 160 -0.68 -0.76 -6.62
CA ALA A 160 0.11 -1.88 -7.15
C ALA A 160 -0.73 -2.81 -8.05
N LEU A 161 -1.98 -3.10 -7.67
CA LEU A 161 -2.91 -3.84 -8.52
C LEU A 161 -3.32 -3.04 -9.77
N GLY A 162 -3.62 -1.75 -9.62
CA GLY A 162 -4.08 -0.89 -10.71
C GLY A 162 -3.03 -0.64 -11.81
N ILE A 163 -1.75 -0.68 -11.46
CA ILE A 163 -0.65 -0.55 -12.44
C ILE A 163 -0.18 -1.90 -12.99
N SER A 164 -0.68 -3.00 -12.45
CA SER A 164 -0.30 -4.36 -12.87
C SER A 164 -1.06 -4.80 -14.12
N ASP A 165 -0.62 -5.90 -14.72
CA ASP A 165 -1.34 -6.63 -15.77
C ASP A 165 -2.43 -7.58 -15.22
N ILE A 166 -2.69 -7.54 -13.91
CA ILE A 166 -3.71 -8.38 -13.25
C ILE A 166 -5.10 -7.75 -13.49
N PRO A 167 -6.09 -8.52 -13.97
CA PRO A 167 -7.45 -8.03 -14.13
C PRO A 167 -8.04 -7.54 -12.79
N PHE A 168 -8.21 -6.23 -12.63
CA PHE A 168 -8.70 -5.60 -11.41
C PHE A 168 -9.55 -4.36 -11.76
N LYS A 169 -10.78 -4.29 -11.25
CA LYS A 169 -11.74 -3.20 -11.54
C LYS A 169 -11.60 -1.99 -10.61
N GLY A 170 -10.43 -1.80 -9.99
CA GLY A 170 -10.17 -0.66 -9.11
C GLY A 170 -10.06 0.68 -9.84
N PRO A 171 -9.54 1.73 -9.17
CA PRO A 171 -8.88 1.70 -7.86
C PRO A 171 -9.84 1.70 -6.67
N ALA A 172 -9.35 1.18 -5.54
CA ALA A 172 -9.91 1.39 -4.21
C ALA A 172 -9.07 2.44 -3.45
N ALA A 173 -9.70 3.22 -2.58
CA ALA A 173 -9.01 4.19 -1.74
C ALA A 173 -9.45 4.03 -0.29
N ALA A 174 -8.56 4.37 0.65
CA ALA A 174 -8.82 4.29 2.07
C ALA A 174 -8.31 5.53 2.79
N VAL A 175 -9.09 5.97 3.77
CA VAL A 175 -8.72 7.01 4.75
C VAL A 175 -9.23 6.58 6.12
N THR A 176 -8.53 7.00 7.17
CA THR A 176 -9.03 6.90 8.54
C THR A 176 -9.79 8.18 8.85
N VAL A 177 -10.93 8.09 9.55
CA VAL A 177 -11.72 9.26 9.95
C VAL A 177 -11.88 9.26 11.46
N GLY A 178 -11.39 10.31 12.12
CA GLY A 178 -11.64 10.63 13.52
C GLY A 178 -12.79 11.61 13.68
N TYR A 179 -13.38 11.66 14.88
CA TYR A 179 -14.40 12.63 15.25
C TYR A 179 -13.97 13.34 16.54
N ILE A 180 -13.56 14.61 16.41
CA ILE A 180 -12.87 15.40 17.45
C ILE A 180 -13.52 16.77 17.51
N ASP A 181 -13.90 17.24 18.69
CA ASP A 181 -14.52 18.57 18.90
C ASP A 181 -15.67 18.88 17.92
N ASP A 182 -16.54 17.90 17.71
CA ASP A 182 -17.67 17.93 16.76
C ASP A 182 -17.28 18.10 15.28
N GLN A 183 -16.05 17.74 14.92
CA GLN A 183 -15.52 17.81 13.55
C GLN A 183 -14.96 16.46 13.08
N PHE A 184 -15.13 16.17 11.80
CA PHE A 184 -14.48 15.03 11.16
C PHE A 184 -13.04 15.37 10.78
N VAL A 185 -12.09 14.58 11.27
CA VAL A 185 -10.66 14.71 10.95
C VAL A 185 -10.21 13.53 10.10
N ILE A 186 -9.61 13.82 8.95
CA ILE A 186 -9.10 12.78 8.03
C ILE A 186 -7.67 12.45 8.41
N ASN A 187 -7.37 11.16 8.54
CA ASN A 187 -6.08 10.61 8.97
C ASN A 187 -5.57 11.33 10.23
N PRO A 188 -6.27 11.17 11.38
CA PRO A 188 -5.86 11.78 12.64
C PRO A 188 -4.44 11.33 13.04
N THR A 189 -3.70 12.20 13.73
CA THR A 189 -2.41 11.87 14.38
C THR A 189 -2.60 10.85 15.51
N SER A 190 -1.48 10.36 16.06
CA SER A 190 -1.54 9.54 17.27
C SER A 190 -2.19 10.30 18.43
N GLU A 191 -1.83 11.57 18.64
CA GLU A 191 -2.40 12.43 19.68
C GLU A 191 -3.90 12.70 19.47
N GLU A 192 -4.34 12.86 18.22
CA GLU A 192 -5.75 13.08 17.87
C GLU A 192 -6.61 11.80 18.01
N THR A 193 -5.99 10.63 18.16
CA THR A 193 -6.68 9.34 18.29
C THR A 193 -6.81 8.88 19.75
N GLU A 194 -6.07 9.48 20.68
CA GLU A 194 -6.14 9.24 22.13
C GLU A 194 -7.32 9.96 22.80
#